data_AF-A0A4Q6E7U6-F1
#
_entry.id   AF-A0A4Q6E7U6-F1
#
_cell.length_a   1.000
_cell.length_b   1.000
_cell.length_c   1.000
_cell.angle_alpha   90.00
_cell.angle_beta   90.00
_cell.angle_gamma   90.00
#
_symmetry.space_group_name_H-M   'P 1'
#
loop_
_entity.id
_entity.type
_entity.pdbx_description
1 polymer ?
#
loop_
_entity_poly.entity_id
_entity_poly.type
_entity_poly.pdbx_seq_one_letter_code
_entity_poly.pdbx_strand_id
1 'polypeptide(L)'
;MAHEDNPDFFKGRGAQVNTHNKFLQRKYVLEHIEGLDEPLLENTATQLFEETPKKIVSESNSPDLSHMHSINPYQGCEHGCIYCYARNSHEYYGFSAGLDFERKIIVKRNAPQLLEQYFNKKNYEPVCIVLSGNTDCYQPIERRLKITRGLLQVFLKYRNPVSFITKNNLILRDLDILTEMAQMNLVHVN
;
A
#
# COMPACT_ATOMS: atom_id res chain seq x y z
N MET A 1 -10.03 -26.17 17.08
CA MET A 1 -10.51 -26.53 15.73
C MET A 1 -9.52 -25.97 14.73
N ALA A 2 -9.23 -26.69 13.65
CA ALA A 2 -8.45 -26.10 12.56
C ALA A 2 -9.21 -24.89 12.01
N HIS A 3 -8.50 -23.91 11.46
CA HIS A 3 -9.11 -22.71 10.86
C HIS A 3 -10.06 -23.06 9.69
N GLU A 4 -9.93 -24.26 9.12
CA GLU A 4 -10.79 -24.78 8.05
C GLU A 4 -12.21 -25.11 8.50
N ASP A 5 -12.42 -25.37 9.80
CA ASP A 5 -13.72 -25.78 10.36
C ASP A 5 -14.46 -24.64 11.08
N ASN A 6 -13.92 -23.41 11.06
CA ASN A 6 -14.52 -22.26 11.72
C ASN A 6 -15.32 -21.41 10.70
N PRO A 7 -16.66 -21.40 10.73
CA PRO A 7 -17.47 -20.63 9.80
C PRO A 7 -17.29 -19.11 9.96
N ASP A 8 -16.81 -18.65 11.12
CA ASP A 8 -16.56 -17.22 11.39
C ASP A 8 -15.18 -16.76 10.86
N PHE A 9 -14.37 -17.67 10.33
CA PHE A 9 -13.04 -17.34 9.82
C PHE A 9 -13.11 -16.76 8.41
N PHE A 10 -12.67 -15.52 8.25
CA PHE A 10 -12.58 -14.85 6.96
C PHE A 10 -11.35 -15.33 6.19
N LYS A 11 -11.52 -16.35 5.36
CA LYS A 11 -10.45 -16.85 4.48
C LYS A 11 -9.86 -15.72 3.62
N GLY A 12 -8.54 -15.66 3.56
CA GLY A 12 -7.79 -14.64 2.82
C GLY A 12 -7.66 -13.30 3.52
N ARG A 13 -8.17 -13.18 4.76
CA ARG A 13 -8.03 -12.00 5.61
C ARG A 13 -7.05 -12.31 6.74
N GLY A 14 -6.19 -11.37 7.11
CA GLY A 14 -5.24 -11.60 8.21
C GLY A 14 -5.70 -11.00 9.53
N ALA A 15 -6.44 -9.89 9.50
CA ALA A 15 -6.92 -9.23 10.72
C ALA A 15 -7.96 -10.06 11.48
N GLN A 16 -8.87 -10.73 10.76
CA GLN A 16 -10.05 -11.43 11.30
C GLN A 16 -11.02 -10.57 12.13
N VAL A 17 -10.59 -9.39 12.61
CA VAL A 17 -11.36 -8.43 13.40
C VAL A 17 -11.25 -7.04 12.79
N ASN A 18 -12.31 -6.24 12.92
CA ASN A 18 -12.26 -4.82 12.59
C ASN A 18 -12.13 -4.00 13.88
N THR A 19 -10.91 -3.55 14.18
CA THR A 19 -10.64 -2.77 15.39
C THR A 19 -11.26 -1.38 15.31
N HIS A 20 -11.53 -0.78 16.46
CA HIS A 20 -11.91 0.63 16.52
C HIS A 20 -10.76 1.51 16.04
N ASN A 21 -11.07 2.54 15.25
CA ASN A 21 -10.09 3.56 14.89
C ASN A 21 -9.91 4.53 16.05
N LYS A 22 -8.67 4.64 16.57
CA LYS A 22 -8.37 5.44 17.78
C LYS A 22 -8.66 6.94 17.66
N PHE A 23 -8.77 7.49 16.45
CA PHE A 23 -9.06 8.90 16.21
C PHE A 23 -10.57 9.19 16.15
N LEU A 24 -11.42 8.17 16.05
CA LEU A 24 -12.86 8.34 16.04
C LEU A 24 -13.42 8.37 17.47
N GLN A 25 -14.23 9.39 17.77
CA GLN A 25 -14.90 9.53 19.07
C GLN A 25 -15.99 8.47 19.30
N ARG A 26 -16.63 7.99 18.23
CA ARG A 26 -17.75 7.05 18.28
C ARG A 26 -17.32 5.70 17.72
N LYS A 27 -17.75 4.63 18.38
CA LYS A 27 -17.50 3.24 17.99
C LYS A 27 -18.82 2.52 17.78
N TYR A 28 -18.91 1.70 16.73
CA TYR A 28 -19.99 0.73 16.57
C TYR A 28 -19.74 -0.48 17.48
N VAL A 29 -20.76 -0.86 18.26
CA VAL A 29 -20.70 -1.99 19.19
C VAL A 29 -21.89 -2.92 18.98
N LEU A 30 -21.67 -4.21 19.24
CA LEU A 30 -22.73 -5.22 19.32
C LEU A 30 -23.25 -5.22 20.75
N GLU A 31 -24.41 -4.61 21.00
CA GLU A 31 -25.03 -4.57 22.33
C GLU A 31 -26.29 -5.47 22.41
N HIS A 32 -27.11 -5.48 21.35
CA HIS A 32 -28.32 -6.30 21.24
C HIS A 32 -28.26 -7.16 19.97
N ILE A 33 -27.55 -8.28 20.04
CA ILE A 33 -27.31 -9.17 18.89
C ILE A 33 -28.63 -9.76 18.38
N GLU A 34 -29.56 -10.04 19.28
CA GLU A 34 -30.89 -10.57 19.00
C GLU A 34 -31.76 -9.66 18.13
N GLY A 35 -31.41 -8.37 18.02
CA GLY A 35 -32.12 -7.38 17.20
C GLY A 35 -31.46 -7.09 15.85
N LEU A 36 -30.42 -7.84 15.47
CA LEU A 36 -29.70 -7.64 14.21
C LEU A 36 -30.17 -8.62 13.15
N ASP A 37 -30.74 -8.08 12.07
CA ASP A 37 -31.14 -8.88 10.90
C ASP A 37 -29.93 -9.30 10.03
N GLU A 38 -28.81 -8.58 10.14
CA GLU A 38 -27.59 -8.80 9.34
C GLU A 38 -26.32 -8.84 10.24
N PRO A 39 -25.32 -9.66 9.87
CA PRO A 39 -24.06 -9.72 10.60
C PRO A 39 -23.27 -8.40 10.49
N LEU A 40 -22.71 -7.93 11.61
CA LEU A 40 -21.96 -6.66 11.64
C LEU A 40 -20.68 -6.69 10.80
N LEU A 41 -20.06 -7.87 10.64
CA LEU A 41 -18.85 -8.04 9.86
C LEU A 41 -19.03 -9.16 8.84
N GLU A 42 -18.81 -8.82 7.58
CA GLU A 42 -18.82 -9.76 6.47
C GLU A 42 -17.48 -9.78 5.74
N ASN A 43 -17.15 -10.91 5.11
CA ASN A 43 -15.99 -11.01 4.22
C ASN A 43 -16.28 -10.37 2.85
N THR A 44 -16.40 -9.05 2.85
CA THR A 44 -16.67 -8.27 1.65
C THR A 44 -15.47 -8.21 0.70
N ALA A 45 -15.75 -8.01 -0.58
CA ALA A 45 -14.72 -7.79 -1.60
C ALA A 45 -13.93 -6.51 -1.32
N THR A 46 -12.67 -6.48 -1.75
CA THR A 46 -11.81 -5.30 -1.61
C THR A 46 -12.40 -4.11 -2.38
N GLN A 47 -12.62 -3.01 -1.69
CA GLN A 47 -13.06 -1.71 -2.18
C GLN A 47 -11.86 -0.82 -2.51
N LEU A 48 -11.97 -0.05 -3.59
CA LEU A 48 -10.95 0.89 -4.03
C LEU A 48 -11.45 2.32 -3.87
N PHE A 49 -10.62 3.17 -3.29
CA PHE A 49 -10.85 4.59 -3.14
C PHE A 49 -9.80 5.33 -3.95
N GLU A 50 -10.20 6.27 -4.79
CA GLU A 50 -9.25 7.03 -5.60
C GLU A 50 -8.84 8.31 -4.88
N GLU A 51 -7.54 8.53 -4.75
CA GLU A 51 -6.96 9.76 -4.23
C GLU A 51 -6.20 10.46 -5.36
N THR A 52 -6.43 11.77 -5.50
CA THR A 52 -5.71 12.63 -6.46
C THR A 52 -4.76 13.57 -5.71
N PRO A 53 -3.58 13.08 -5.27
CA PRO A 53 -2.62 13.90 -4.56
C PRO A 53 -1.99 14.96 -5.48
N LYS A 54 -1.48 16.04 -4.87
CA LYS A 54 -0.69 17.08 -5.57
C LYS A 54 0.81 16.75 -5.62
N LYS A 55 1.28 15.86 -4.74
CA LYS A 55 2.67 15.40 -4.63
C LYS A 55 2.67 13.91 -4.31
N ILE A 56 3.62 13.16 -4.88
CA ILE A 56 3.73 11.71 -4.65
C ILE A 56 4.93 11.32 -3.77
N VAL A 57 6.00 12.11 -3.81
CA VAL A 57 7.21 11.88 -3.01
C VAL A 57 7.04 12.51 -1.63
N SER A 58 7.29 11.71 -0.60
CA SER A 58 7.33 12.12 0.81
C SER A 58 8.77 12.10 1.30
N GLU A 59 9.18 13.19 1.94
CA GLU A 59 10.52 13.39 2.49
C GLU A 59 10.45 13.27 4.02
N SER A 60 11.29 12.41 4.60
CA SER A 60 11.39 12.23 6.04
C SER A 60 12.42 13.20 6.62
N ASN A 61 11.99 13.97 7.62
CA ASN A 61 12.85 14.85 8.42
C ASN A 61 13.25 14.22 9.77
N SER A 62 13.03 12.91 9.94
CA SER A 62 13.41 12.21 11.17
C SER A 62 14.94 12.20 11.33
N PRO A 63 15.50 12.50 12.51
CA PRO A 63 16.94 12.40 12.77
C PRO A 63 17.50 11.00 12.48
N ASP A 64 16.71 9.96 12.76
CA ASP A 64 17.11 8.55 12.60
C ASP A 64 16.94 8.03 11.16
N LEU A 65 16.16 8.73 10.33
CA LEU A 65 15.86 8.40 8.94
C LEU A 65 16.01 9.64 8.06
N SER A 66 17.11 10.36 8.25
CA SER A 66 17.33 11.65 7.60
C SER A 66 17.40 11.47 6.08
N HIS A 67 16.74 12.38 5.35
CA HIS A 67 16.75 12.42 3.89
C HIS A 67 16.16 11.18 3.19
N MET A 68 15.37 10.37 3.90
CA MET A 68 14.66 9.25 3.28
C MET A 68 13.51 9.78 2.41
N HIS A 69 13.58 9.48 1.11
CA HIS A 69 12.53 9.78 0.15
C HIS A 69 11.69 8.52 -0.07
N SER A 70 10.37 8.65 -0.05
CA SER A 70 9.47 7.51 -0.25
C SER A 70 8.28 7.83 -1.13
N ILE A 71 7.76 6.82 -1.79
CA ILE A 71 6.53 6.87 -2.60
C ILE A 71 5.64 5.72 -2.17
N ASN A 72 4.38 5.99 -1.88
CA ASN A 72 3.37 4.95 -1.62
C ASN A 72 2.21 5.13 -2.61
N PRO A 73 2.15 4.34 -3.71
CA PRO A 73 1.08 4.44 -4.71
C PRO A 73 -0.27 3.91 -4.19
N TYR A 74 -0.21 3.09 -3.14
CA TYR A 74 -1.36 2.51 -2.45
C TYR A 74 -1.33 2.87 -0.96
N GLN A 75 -2.49 2.91 -0.31
CA GLN A 75 -2.63 2.86 1.15
C GLN A 75 -3.55 1.71 1.51
N GLY A 76 -3.18 0.92 2.51
CA GLY A 76 -3.71 -0.42 2.70
C GLY A 76 -2.94 -1.46 1.88
N CYS A 77 -3.14 -2.74 2.19
CA CYS A 77 -2.51 -3.83 1.46
C CYS A 77 -3.37 -5.10 1.48
N GLU A 78 -3.74 -5.61 0.31
CA GLU A 78 -4.53 -6.83 0.16
C GLU A 78 -3.84 -8.11 0.68
N HIS A 79 -2.52 -8.10 0.89
CA HIS A 79 -1.83 -9.22 1.54
C HIS A 79 -2.29 -9.42 2.99
N GLY A 80 -2.80 -8.37 3.64
CA GLY A 80 -3.39 -8.47 4.96
C GLY A 80 -2.50 -9.08 6.03
N CYS A 81 -1.17 -8.95 5.97
CA CYS A 81 -0.30 -9.56 6.99
C CYS A 81 -0.64 -9.01 8.39
N ILE A 82 -1.01 -9.88 9.33
CA ILE A 82 -1.47 -9.47 10.67
C ILE A 82 -0.43 -8.65 11.44
N TYR A 83 0.86 -8.96 11.23
CA TYR A 83 2.01 -8.30 11.85
C TYR A 83 2.48 -7.05 11.12
N CYS A 84 1.75 -6.56 10.12
CA CYS A 84 2.18 -5.42 9.31
C CYS A 84 2.11 -4.11 10.12
N TYR A 85 3.26 -3.44 10.30
CA TYR A 85 3.32 -2.16 11.01
C TYR A 85 2.51 -1.06 10.31
N ALA A 86 2.34 -1.15 8.99
CA ALA A 86 1.63 -0.16 8.18
C ALA A 86 0.13 -0.07 8.50
N ARG A 87 -0.44 -1.07 9.19
CA ARG A 87 -1.86 -1.07 9.57
C ARG A 87 -2.30 0.19 10.30
N ASN A 88 -1.44 0.72 11.17
CA ASN A 88 -1.73 1.92 11.96
C ASN A 88 -1.87 3.18 11.10
N SER A 89 -1.28 3.21 9.89
CA SER A 89 -1.41 4.38 9.02
C SER A 89 -2.84 4.53 8.47
N HIS A 90 -3.58 3.42 8.37
CA HIS A 90 -4.93 3.40 7.83
C HIS A 90 -5.92 4.16 8.72
N GLU A 91 -5.61 4.27 10.01
CA GLU A 91 -6.42 5.02 10.97
C GLU A 91 -6.46 6.52 10.63
N TYR A 92 -5.39 7.08 10.06
CA TYR A 92 -5.37 8.49 9.64
C TYR A 92 -6.34 8.78 8.48
N TYR A 93 -6.79 7.75 7.76
CA TYR A 93 -7.81 7.85 6.72
C TYR A 93 -9.23 7.60 7.23
N GLY A 94 -9.42 7.48 8.55
CA GLY A 94 -10.73 7.19 9.16
C GLY A 94 -11.13 5.72 9.09
N PHE A 95 -10.24 4.83 8.67
CA PHE A 95 -10.49 3.39 8.58
C PHE A 95 -9.91 2.62 9.77
N SER A 96 -10.33 1.38 9.98
CA SER A 96 -9.73 0.49 10.97
C SER A 96 -8.33 0.01 10.56
N ALA A 97 -7.45 -0.21 11.54
CA ALA A 97 -6.18 -0.93 11.36
C ALA A 97 -6.36 -2.46 11.17
N GLY A 98 -7.57 -2.97 11.44
CA GLY A 98 -7.95 -4.37 11.27
C GLY A 98 -8.32 -4.70 9.82
N LEU A 99 -9.53 -5.23 9.63
CA LEU A 99 -10.01 -5.69 8.32
C LEU A 99 -10.11 -4.58 7.26
N ASP A 100 -10.28 -3.31 7.65
CA ASP A 100 -10.35 -2.24 6.65
C ASP A 100 -9.00 -1.98 5.96
N PHE A 101 -7.86 -2.24 6.60
CA PHE A 101 -6.53 -2.11 5.98
C PHE A 101 -6.34 -2.97 4.72
N GLU A 102 -6.95 -4.15 4.70
CA GLU A 102 -6.82 -5.13 3.62
C GLU A 102 -8.05 -5.21 2.71
N ARG A 103 -9.15 -4.52 3.08
CA ARG A 103 -10.38 -4.43 2.28
C ARG A 103 -10.60 -3.06 1.66
N LYS A 104 -10.04 -1.98 2.20
CA LYS A 104 -10.26 -0.61 1.72
C LYS A 104 -8.93 -0.04 1.26
N ILE A 105 -8.65 -0.14 -0.04
CA ILE A 105 -7.38 0.30 -0.60
C ILE A 105 -7.54 1.67 -1.23
N ILE A 106 -6.72 2.62 -0.81
CA ILE A 106 -6.64 3.94 -1.45
C ILE A 106 -5.59 3.88 -2.54
N VAL A 107 -5.92 4.41 -3.71
CA VAL A 107 -5.13 4.29 -4.94
C VAL A 107 -4.79 5.68 -5.47
N LYS A 108 -3.51 5.93 -5.72
CA LYS A 108 -3.00 7.16 -6.35
C LYS A 108 -2.65 6.91 -7.80
N ARG A 109 -3.66 6.89 -8.69
CA ARG A 109 -3.47 6.54 -10.11
C ARG A 109 -2.50 7.45 -10.86
N ASN A 110 -2.45 8.72 -10.47
CA ASN A 110 -1.58 9.73 -11.08
C ASN A 110 -0.13 9.69 -10.55
N ALA A 111 0.26 8.67 -9.78
CA ALA A 111 1.59 8.56 -9.19
C ALA A 111 2.74 8.64 -10.21
N PRO A 112 2.71 7.95 -11.37
CA PRO A 112 3.77 8.08 -12.39
C PRO A 112 3.91 9.51 -12.92
N GLN A 113 2.79 10.18 -13.21
CA GLN A 113 2.79 11.55 -13.73
C GLN A 113 3.35 12.53 -12.70
N LEU A 114 2.97 12.38 -11.43
CA LEU A 114 3.50 13.21 -10.35
C LEU A 114 5.00 12.96 -10.09
N LEU A 115 5.46 11.72 -10.26
CA LEU A 115 6.87 11.38 -10.14
C LEU A 115 7.69 12.04 -11.25
N GLU A 116 7.21 11.96 -12.49
CA GLU A 116 7.85 12.63 -13.61
C GLU A 116 7.91 14.15 -13.40
N GLN A 117 6.82 14.77 -12.93
CA GLN A 117 6.83 16.20 -12.54
C GLN A 117 7.84 16.50 -11.43
N TYR A 118 8.00 15.59 -10.47
CA TYR A 118 8.97 15.74 -9.39
C TYR A 118 10.41 15.72 -9.90
N PHE A 119 10.75 14.79 -10.80
CA PHE A 119 12.09 14.69 -11.41
C PHE A 119 12.44 15.86 -12.34
N ASN A 120 11.45 16.51 -12.95
CA ASN A 120 11.68 17.67 -13.84
C ASN A 120 11.83 19.01 -13.09
N LYS A 121 11.86 19.03 -11.75
CA LYS A 121 12.10 20.27 -11.00
C LYS A 121 13.54 20.76 -11.24
N LYS A 122 13.71 22.07 -11.39
CA LYS A 122 15.00 22.72 -11.70
C LYS A 122 16.16 22.33 -10.76
N ASN A 123 15.86 22.09 -9.49
CA ASN A 123 16.85 21.79 -8.44
C ASN A 123 16.71 20.34 -7.93
N TYR A 124 16.18 19.43 -8.75
CA TYR A 124 16.11 18.03 -8.36
C TYR A 124 17.49 17.39 -8.43
N GLU A 125 17.95 16.87 -7.29
CA GLU A 125 19.14 16.05 -7.16
C GLU A 125 18.70 14.57 -7.08
N PRO A 126 19.21 13.67 -7.95
CA PRO A 126 18.87 12.26 -7.89
C PRO A 126 19.19 11.62 -6.54
N VAL A 127 18.21 10.94 -5.98
CA VAL A 127 18.31 10.22 -4.70
C VAL A 127 17.61 8.88 -4.81
N CYS A 128 18.06 7.90 -4.04
CA CYS A 128 17.35 6.62 -3.96
C CYS A 128 15.99 6.82 -3.29
N ILE A 129 14.92 6.43 -3.97
CA ILE A 129 13.56 6.53 -3.44
C ILE A 129 13.06 5.15 -3.02
N VAL A 130 12.56 5.05 -1.80
CA VAL A 130 11.90 3.84 -1.29
C VAL A 130 10.47 3.77 -1.80
N LEU A 131 10.18 2.81 -2.67
CA LEU A 131 8.85 2.57 -3.20
C LEU A 131 8.10 1.58 -2.32
N SER A 132 6.90 1.98 -1.90
CA SER A 132 5.96 1.20 -1.10
C SER A 132 6.53 0.75 0.25
N GLY A 133 7.10 1.67 1.01
CA GLY A 133 7.50 1.38 2.40
C GLY A 133 6.30 1.09 3.31
N ASN A 134 5.10 1.59 3.01
CA ASN A 134 3.93 1.47 3.87
C ASN A 134 2.78 0.65 3.22
N THR A 135 3.09 -0.10 2.19
CA THR A 135 2.16 -0.96 1.43
C THR A 135 2.99 -1.98 0.65
N ASP A 136 2.38 -2.81 -0.21
CA ASP A 136 3.13 -3.62 -1.17
C ASP A 136 2.87 -3.08 -2.59
N CYS A 137 3.96 -2.76 -3.31
CA CYS A 137 3.90 -2.21 -4.67
C CYS A 137 3.30 -3.21 -5.67
N TYR A 138 3.38 -4.51 -5.39
CA TYR A 138 2.88 -5.60 -6.22
C TYR A 138 1.75 -6.37 -5.55
N GLN A 139 1.00 -5.75 -4.63
CA GLN A 139 -0.22 -6.34 -4.08
C GLN A 139 -1.21 -6.73 -5.21
N PRO A 140 -2.10 -7.72 -5.00
CA PRO A 140 -2.97 -8.27 -6.04
C PRO A 140 -3.62 -7.27 -7.01
N ILE A 141 -4.08 -6.11 -6.54
CA ILE A 141 -4.70 -5.07 -7.37
C ILE A 141 -3.76 -4.50 -8.45
N GLU A 142 -2.45 -4.53 -8.22
CA GLU A 142 -1.43 -4.07 -9.18
C GLU A 142 -1.47 -4.86 -10.50
N ARG A 143 -2.01 -6.09 -10.51
CA ARG A 143 -2.23 -6.87 -11.74
C ARG A 143 -3.08 -6.10 -12.76
N ARG A 144 -4.06 -5.33 -12.26
CA ARG A 144 -4.99 -4.53 -13.06
C ARG A 144 -4.50 -3.10 -13.25
N LEU A 145 -4.00 -2.48 -12.18
CA LEU A 145 -3.73 -1.04 -12.18
C LEU A 145 -2.40 -0.64 -12.83
N LYS A 146 -1.37 -1.52 -12.77
CA LYS A 146 -0.06 -1.30 -13.38
C LYS A 146 0.61 0.03 -12.94
N ILE A 147 0.30 0.53 -11.75
CA ILE A 147 0.83 1.82 -11.26
C ILE A 147 2.32 1.67 -10.94
N THR A 148 2.70 0.56 -10.30
CA THR A 148 4.11 0.24 -10.04
C THR A 148 4.89 0.11 -11.32
N ARG A 149 4.34 -0.56 -12.34
CA ARG A 149 4.98 -0.61 -13.67
C ARG A 149 5.21 0.78 -14.24
N GLY A 150 4.19 1.65 -14.19
CA GLY A 150 4.31 3.04 -14.66
C GLY A 150 5.37 3.83 -13.89
N LEU A 151 5.46 3.65 -12.57
CA LEU A 151 6.51 4.25 -11.75
C LEU A 151 7.90 3.76 -12.16
N LEU A 152 8.08 2.45 -12.35
CA LEU A 152 9.36 1.87 -12.77
C LEU A 152 9.80 2.37 -14.15
N GLN A 153 8.87 2.57 -15.08
CA GLN A 153 9.17 3.20 -16.38
C GLN A 153 9.68 4.63 -16.22
N VAL A 154 9.11 5.41 -15.29
CA VAL A 154 9.59 6.78 -14.99
C VAL A 154 10.96 6.73 -14.32
N PHE A 155 11.19 5.84 -13.35
CA PHE A 155 12.51 5.65 -12.74
C PHE A 155 13.58 5.31 -13.78
N LEU A 156 13.29 4.37 -14.67
CA LEU A 156 14.19 3.98 -15.75
C LEU A 156 14.46 5.15 -16.73
N LYS A 157 13.42 5.85 -17.18
CA LYS A 157 13.52 7.00 -18.10
C LYS A 157 14.47 8.08 -17.58
N TYR A 158 14.39 8.38 -16.29
CA TYR A 158 15.20 9.40 -15.63
C TYR A 158 16.48 8.85 -15.00
N ARG A 159 16.73 7.53 -15.13
CA ARG A 159 17.85 6.81 -14.50
C ARG A 159 17.96 7.09 -12.99
N ASN A 160 16.82 7.23 -12.31
CA ASN A 160 16.81 7.50 -10.88
C ASN A 160 16.74 6.19 -10.09
N PRO A 161 17.56 6.01 -9.03
CA PRO A 161 17.56 4.78 -8.26
C PRO A 161 16.27 4.58 -7.44
N VAL A 162 15.82 3.33 -7.32
CA VAL A 162 14.64 2.93 -6.54
C VAL A 162 14.93 1.68 -5.71
N SER A 163 14.40 1.64 -4.50
CA SER A 163 14.45 0.46 -3.62
C SER A 163 13.04 0.07 -3.20
N PHE A 164 12.71 -1.23 -3.19
CA PHE A 164 11.42 -1.71 -2.70
C PHE A 164 11.50 -3.14 -2.16
N ILE A 165 10.43 -3.57 -1.50
CA ILE A 165 10.24 -4.94 -1.04
C ILE A 165 8.84 -5.39 -1.48
N THR A 166 8.69 -6.68 -1.79
CA THR A 166 7.38 -7.25 -2.11
C THR A 166 7.29 -8.70 -1.67
N LYS A 167 6.08 -9.16 -1.34
CA LYS A 167 5.75 -10.56 -1.08
C LYS A 167 5.08 -11.25 -2.27
N ASN A 168 4.93 -10.56 -3.40
CA ASN A 168 4.17 -11.06 -4.53
C ASN A 168 5.08 -11.42 -5.72
N ASN A 169 4.84 -12.59 -6.30
CA ASN A 169 5.53 -13.02 -7.53
C ASN A 169 5.15 -12.19 -8.76
N LEU A 170 4.18 -11.28 -8.65
CA LEU A 170 3.80 -10.35 -9.71
C LEU A 170 4.96 -9.47 -10.19
N ILE A 171 6.00 -9.27 -9.36
CA ILE A 171 7.26 -8.62 -9.77
C ILE A 171 7.84 -9.21 -11.07
N LEU A 172 7.63 -10.50 -11.33
CA LEU A 172 8.12 -11.18 -12.54
C LEU A 172 7.52 -10.60 -13.84
N ARG A 173 6.35 -9.95 -13.77
CA ARG A 173 5.72 -9.26 -14.91
C ARG A 173 6.61 -8.16 -15.48
N ASP A 174 7.37 -7.49 -14.61
CA ASP A 174 8.11 -6.28 -14.95
C ASP A 174 9.63 -6.54 -15.05
N LEU A 175 10.03 -7.81 -15.27
CA LEU A 175 11.43 -8.21 -15.48
C LEU A 175 12.10 -7.48 -16.64
N ASP A 176 11.33 -7.11 -17.67
CA ASP A 176 11.82 -6.34 -18.81
C ASP A 176 12.40 -4.99 -18.38
N ILE A 177 11.71 -4.28 -17.46
CA ILE A 177 12.17 -3.00 -16.92
C ILE A 177 13.24 -3.21 -15.84
N LEU A 178 13.01 -4.18 -14.94
CA LEU A 178 13.90 -4.42 -13.81
C LEU A 178 15.29 -4.88 -14.25
N THR A 179 15.40 -5.69 -15.31
CA THR A 179 16.68 -6.15 -15.84
C THR A 179 17.49 -4.98 -16.40
N GLU A 180 16.86 -4.05 -17.12
CA GLU A 180 17.51 -2.86 -17.64
C GLU A 180 17.99 -1.94 -16.50
N MET A 181 17.14 -1.71 -15.49
CA MET A 181 17.53 -0.96 -14.29
C MET A 181 18.69 -1.62 -13.53
N ALA A 182 18.68 -2.95 -13.43
CA ALA A 182 19.72 -3.71 -12.73
C ALA A 182 21.08 -3.61 -13.43
N GLN A 183 21.13 -3.61 -14.77
CA GLN A 183 22.37 -3.40 -15.54
C GLN A 183 23.04 -2.05 -15.22
N MET A 184 22.25 -1.06 -14.81
CA MET A 184 22.72 0.27 -14.42
C MET A 184 22.86 0.46 -12.91
N ASN A 185 22.66 -0.59 -12.10
CA ASN A 185 22.63 -0.54 -10.64
C ASN A 185 21.59 0.46 -10.07
N LEU A 186 20.44 0.60 -10.73
CA LEU A 186 19.38 1.55 -10.36
C LEU A 186 18.25 0.95 -9.51
N VAL A 187 18.22 -0.38 -9.34
CA VAL A 187 17.15 -1.04 -8.59
C VAL A 187 17.71 -1.91 -7.48
N HIS A 188 17.12 -1.81 -6.30
CA HIS A 188 17.37 -2.69 -5.17
C HIS A 188 16.04 -3.33 -4.73
N VAL A 189 16.00 -4.66 -4.70
CA VAL A 189 14.85 -5.42 -4.19
C VAL A 189 15.30 -6.12 -2.91
N ASN A 190 14.69 -5.76 -1.78
CA ASN A 190 15.04 -6.33 -0.46
C ASN A 190 14.48 -7.75 -0.28
#